data_AF-A0A1A0J8U5-F1
#
_entry.id   AF-A0A1A0J8U5-F1
#
_cell.length_a   1.000
_cell.length_b   1.000
_cell.length_c   1.000
_cell.angle_alpha   90.00
_cell.angle_beta   90.00
_cell.angle_gamma   90.00
#
_symmetry.space_group_name_H-M   'P 1'
#
loop_
_entity.id
_entity.type
_entity.pdbx_description
1 polymer ?
#
loop_
_entity_poly.entity_id
_entity_poly.type
_entity_poly.pdbx_seq_one_letter_code
_entity_poly.pdbx_strand_id
1 'polypeptide(L)'
;MNRPLGTGLIMCSHTIKDLAAFDSAAAQAKALGFFERARAKIIGPVGPEEIERLRAAVSITDTEKLLVTSWAAPRPPTDDHLDNTGARETPPGTGCFLLKTGEADAPGIPFRMTFTPTERARDIHNTNRRFSHLTGGNNDRPRPPFQAEVLGVGEDGDG
;
A
#
# COMPACT_ATOMS: atom_id res chain seq x y z
N MET A 1 12.39 16.07 7.72
CA MET A 1 13.69 16.36 7.07
C MET A 1 14.39 17.45 7.86
N ASN A 2 15.61 17.20 8.33
CA ASN A 2 16.45 18.26 8.90
C ASN A 2 17.27 18.86 7.76
N ARG A 3 16.68 19.82 7.02
CA ARG A 3 17.25 20.38 5.77
C ARG A 3 18.69 20.90 5.90
N PRO A 4 19.10 21.56 7.01
CA PRO A 4 20.49 21.99 7.20
C PRO A 4 21.52 20.85 7.27
N LEU A 5 21.11 19.65 7.71
CA LEU A 5 22.03 18.51 7.92
C LEU A 5 21.90 17.42 6.85
N GLY A 6 21.03 17.62 5.84
CA GLY A 6 20.81 16.64 4.77
C GLY A 6 20.16 15.33 5.21
N THR A 7 19.58 15.25 6.42
CA THR A 7 19.02 13.99 6.94
C THR A 7 17.52 13.83 6.67
N GLY A 8 17.16 12.65 6.17
CA GLY A 8 15.79 12.19 5.95
C GLY A 8 15.34 11.23 7.06
N LEU A 9 14.04 11.22 7.35
CA LEU A 9 13.40 10.25 8.24
C LEU A 9 12.42 9.43 7.40
N ILE A 10 12.54 8.11 7.45
CA ILE A 10 11.61 7.17 6.85
C ILE A 10 10.91 6.44 7.98
N MET A 11 9.58 6.45 7.96
CA MET A 11 8.73 5.73 8.90
C MET A 11 7.89 4.72 8.11
N CYS A 12 7.88 3.47 8.56
CA CYS A 12 7.09 2.40 7.96
C CYS A 12 6.23 1.79 9.05
N SER A 13 4.92 1.74 8.83
CA SER A 13 3.93 1.20 9.76
C SER A 13 2.79 0.58 8.96
N HIS A 14 2.07 -0.35 9.59
CA HIS A 14 0.91 -1.02 8.99
C HIS A 14 -0.40 -0.29 9.26
N THR A 15 -0.44 0.58 10.27
CA THR A 15 -1.61 1.38 10.62
C THR A 15 -1.20 2.66 11.32
N ILE A 16 -1.89 3.76 11.03
CA ILE A 16 -1.70 5.02 11.74
C ILE A 16 -1.92 4.90 13.25
N LYS A 17 -2.64 3.86 13.72
CA LYS A 17 -2.77 3.55 15.15
C LYS A 17 -1.43 3.26 15.83
N ASP A 18 -0.44 2.75 15.10
CA ASP A 18 0.90 2.51 15.66
C ASP A 18 1.53 3.83 16.14
N LEU A 19 1.18 4.95 15.50
CA LEU A 19 1.61 6.30 15.91
C LEU A 19 0.80 6.86 17.08
N ALA A 20 -0.37 6.30 17.35
CA ALA A 20 -1.23 6.67 18.48
C ALA A 20 -1.05 5.74 19.70
N ALA A 21 -0.21 4.71 19.60
CA ALA A 21 -0.04 3.70 20.64
C ALA A 21 0.89 4.12 21.81
N PHE A 22 1.31 5.39 21.88
CA PHE A 22 2.19 5.87 22.95
C PHE A 22 1.46 6.13 24.27
N ASP A 23 2.12 5.90 25.40
CA ASP A 23 1.53 6.03 26.75
C ASP A 23 1.11 7.46 27.12
N SER A 24 1.62 8.47 26.43
CA SER A 24 1.35 9.89 26.70
C SER A 24 0.66 10.55 25.51
N ALA A 25 -0.41 11.30 25.79
CA ALA A 25 -1.11 12.11 24.79
C ALA A 25 -0.17 13.09 24.05
N ALA A 26 0.84 13.64 24.74
CA ALA A 26 1.83 14.52 24.13
C ALA A 26 2.73 13.77 23.13
N ALA A 27 3.07 12.51 23.41
CA ALA A 27 3.86 11.67 22.50
C ALA A 27 3.05 11.26 21.27
N GLN A 28 1.76 10.91 21.47
CA GLN A 28 0.83 10.60 20.37
C GLN A 28 0.67 11.80 19.43
N ALA A 29 0.39 12.99 19.98
CA ALA A 29 0.24 14.21 19.19
C ALA A 29 1.52 14.56 18.40
N LYS A 30 2.70 14.33 19.00
CA LYS A 30 3.97 14.54 18.33
C LYS A 30 4.20 13.56 17.18
N ALA A 31 3.87 12.28 17.37
CA ALA A 31 4.01 11.25 16.35
C ALA A 31 3.06 11.49 15.17
N LEU A 32 1.79 11.80 15.46
CA LEU A 32 0.81 12.17 14.45
C LEU A 32 1.24 13.44 13.70
N GLY A 33 1.72 14.45 14.42
CA GLY A 33 2.25 15.67 13.82
C GLY A 33 3.51 15.46 12.96
N PHE A 34 4.29 14.39 13.16
CA PHE A 34 5.36 14.03 12.22
C PHE A 34 4.83 13.42 10.93
N PHE A 35 3.78 12.61 11.03
CA PHE A 35 3.10 12.05 9.88
C PHE A 35 2.44 13.16 9.04
N GLU A 36 1.64 14.04 9.63
CA GLU A 36 0.94 15.15 8.93
C GLU A 36 1.91 16.03 8.11
N ARG A 37 3.03 16.43 8.72
CA ARG A 37 4.04 17.31 8.10
C ARG A 37 5.00 16.58 7.15
N ALA A 38 4.86 15.27 6.98
CA ALA A 38 5.69 14.54 6.03
C ALA A 38 5.46 15.07 4.61
N ARG A 39 6.55 15.49 3.95
CA ARG A 39 6.49 16.05 2.58
C ARG A 39 6.16 15.00 1.52
N ALA A 40 6.31 13.73 1.85
CA ALA A 40 5.89 12.63 1.01
C ALA A 40 5.27 11.56 1.92
N LYS A 41 4.13 11.02 1.49
CA LYS A 41 3.42 9.93 2.16
C LYS A 41 3.13 8.88 1.11
N ILE A 42 3.57 7.65 1.37
CA ILE A 42 3.39 6.52 0.47
C ILE A 42 2.38 5.60 1.13
N ILE A 43 1.19 5.49 0.54
CA ILE A 43 0.06 4.75 1.08
C ILE A 43 -0.12 3.49 0.25
N GLY A 44 0.11 2.32 0.87
CA GLY A 44 -0.15 1.03 0.25
C GLY A 44 -1.62 0.62 0.34
N PRO A 45 -1.95 -0.63 -0.04
CA PRO A 45 -3.30 -1.15 0.11
C PRO A 45 -3.74 -1.12 1.57
N VAL A 46 -4.85 -0.45 1.87
CA VAL A 46 -5.44 -0.39 3.22
C VAL A 46 -6.94 -0.62 3.17
N GLY A 47 -7.50 -1.18 4.24
CA GLY A 47 -8.93 -1.45 4.36
C GLY A 47 -9.79 -0.19 4.60
N PRO A 48 -11.13 -0.33 4.54
CA PRO A 48 -12.06 0.80 4.67
C PRO A 48 -11.96 1.59 5.98
N GLU A 49 -11.63 0.93 7.08
CA GLU A 49 -11.46 1.64 8.35
C GLU A 49 -10.15 2.44 8.41
N GLU A 50 -9.08 1.89 7.84
CA GLU A 50 -7.76 2.50 7.91
C GLU A 50 -7.67 3.72 7.00
N ILE A 51 -8.28 3.66 5.81
CA ILE A 51 -8.34 4.81 4.91
C ILE A 51 -9.09 5.99 5.54
N GLU A 52 -10.12 5.72 6.36
CA GLU A 52 -10.84 6.78 7.06
C GLU A 52 -10.00 7.42 8.17
N ARG A 53 -9.16 6.63 8.85
CA ARG A 53 -8.20 7.18 9.83
C ARG A 53 -7.12 8.02 9.15
N LEU A 54 -6.63 7.58 7.99
CA LEU A 54 -5.68 8.35 7.19
C LEU A 54 -6.27 9.70 6.75
N ARG A 55 -7.56 9.74 6.39
CA ARG A 55 -8.28 10.96 6.02
C ARG A 55 -8.33 12.02 7.13
N ALA A 56 -8.27 11.61 8.39
CA ALA A 56 -8.21 12.55 9.50
C ALA A 56 -6.88 13.33 9.57
N ALA A 57 -5.81 12.80 8.97
CA ALA A 57 -4.47 13.39 9.02
C ALA A 57 -3.94 13.85 7.64
N VAL A 58 -4.58 13.42 6.54
CA VAL A 58 -4.18 13.72 5.17
C VAL A 58 -5.42 13.89 4.31
N SER A 59 -5.44 14.93 3.47
CA SER A 59 -6.49 15.09 2.47
C SER A 59 -6.44 13.93 1.46
N ILE A 60 -7.42 13.03 1.56
CA ILE A 60 -7.61 11.92 0.63
C ILE A 60 -9.00 12.07 0.02
N THR A 61 -9.05 12.12 -1.31
CA THR A 61 -10.30 12.24 -2.07
C THR A 61 -11.08 10.92 -2.06
N ASP A 62 -12.37 10.96 -2.34
CA ASP A 62 -13.17 9.73 -2.40
C ASP A 62 -12.68 8.77 -3.51
N THR A 63 -12.19 9.31 -4.63
CA THR A 63 -11.57 8.53 -5.71
C THR A 63 -10.29 7.83 -5.23
N GLU A 64 -9.43 8.52 -4.49
CA GLU A 64 -8.22 7.93 -3.92
C GLU A 64 -8.56 6.84 -2.88
N LYS A 65 -9.60 7.08 -2.07
CA LYS A 65 -10.10 6.09 -1.13
C LYS A 65 -10.56 4.82 -1.84
N LEU A 66 -11.37 4.94 -2.89
CA LEU A 66 -11.83 3.80 -3.69
C LEU A 66 -10.65 3.07 -4.33
N LEU A 67 -9.68 3.81 -4.87
CA LEU A 67 -8.50 3.23 -5.50
C LEU A 67 -7.66 2.42 -4.50
N VAL A 68 -7.29 3.01 -3.37
CA VAL A 68 -6.42 2.37 -2.37
C VAL A 68 -7.12 1.19 -1.71
N THR A 69 -8.43 1.28 -1.45
CA THR A 69 -9.19 0.17 -0.86
C THR A 69 -9.40 -0.97 -1.86
N SER A 70 -9.54 -0.69 -3.16
CA SER A 70 -9.63 -1.73 -4.19
C SER A 70 -8.38 -2.63 -4.22
N TRP A 71 -7.21 -2.09 -3.89
CA TRP A 71 -5.96 -2.85 -3.84
C TRP A 71 -5.89 -3.81 -2.65
N ALA A 72 -6.63 -3.51 -1.58
CA ALA A 72 -6.71 -4.31 -0.37
C ALA A 72 -7.82 -5.37 -0.45
N ALA A 73 -8.68 -5.31 -1.48
CA ALA A 73 -9.80 -6.23 -1.64
C ALA A 73 -9.28 -7.68 -1.74
N PRO A 74 -9.74 -8.59 -0.86
CA PRO A 74 -9.47 -10.01 -1.03
C PRO A 74 -10.14 -10.48 -2.33
N ARG A 75 -9.48 -11.41 -3.04
CA ARG A 75 -10.11 -12.06 -4.20
C ARG A 75 -11.41 -12.73 -3.73
N PRO A 76 -12.51 -12.67 -4.51
CA PRO A 76 -13.68 -13.50 -4.25
C PRO A 76 -13.25 -14.96 -4.10
N PRO A 77 -13.87 -15.74 -3.19
CA PRO A 77 -13.61 -17.17 -3.11
C PRO A 77 -13.96 -17.80 -4.47
N THR A 78 -12.94 -18.30 -5.17
CA THR A 78 -13.11 -19.13 -6.36
C THR A 78 -13.11 -20.60 -5.92
N ASP A 79 -13.86 -21.45 -6.62
CA ASP A 79 -14.02 -22.88 -6.28
C ASP A 79 -12.67 -23.65 -6.28
N ASP A 80 -11.61 -23.05 -6.84
CA ASP A 80 -10.23 -23.57 -6.91
C ASP A 80 -9.45 -23.50 -5.57
N HIS A 81 -10.11 -23.39 -4.42
CA HIS A 81 -9.49 -23.27 -3.08
C HIS A 81 -8.74 -24.54 -2.59
N LEU A 82 -8.37 -25.46 -3.49
CA LEU A 82 -7.66 -26.71 -3.19
C LEU A 82 -6.19 -26.72 -3.61
N ASP A 83 -5.55 -25.57 -3.76
CA ASP A 83 -4.08 -25.55 -3.79
C ASP A 83 -3.54 -25.77 -2.36
N ASN A 84 -3.47 -27.05 -1.96
CA ASN A 84 -2.83 -27.61 -0.76
C ASN A 84 -1.31 -27.32 -0.68
N THR A 85 -0.80 -26.33 -1.40
CA THR A 85 0.62 -26.01 -1.52
C THR A 85 1.13 -25.06 -0.43
N GLY A 86 0.24 -24.52 0.42
CA GLY A 86 0.62 -23.58 1.49
C GLY A 86 1.17 -22.23 0.99
N ALA A 87 1.13 -21.98 -0.32
CA ALA A 87 1.56 -20.73 -0.91
C ALA A 87 0.48 -19.67 -0.70
N ARG A 88 0.76 -18.68 0.16
CA ARG A 88 -0.10 -17.51 0.34
C ARG A 88 -0.09 -16.72 -0.97
N GLU A 89 -1.17 -16.82 -1.74
CA GLU A 89 -1.30 -16.07 -2.98
C GLU A 89 -1.22 -14.56 -2.70
N THR A 90 -0.50 -13.87 -3.59
CA THR A 90 -0.21 -12.45 -3.45
C THR A 90 -1.46 -11.63 -3.77
N PRO A 91 -1.94 -10.73 -2.88
CA PRO A 91 -3.09 -9.87 -3.17
C PRO A 91 -2.91 -9.08 -4.47
N PRO A 92 -3.97 -8.84 -5.25
CA PRO A 92 -3.89 -8.20 -6.57
C PRO A 92 -3.24 -6.79 -6.49
N GLY A 93 -3.47 -6.07 -5.39
CA GLY A 93 -2.88 -4.76 -5.13
C GLY A 93 -1.42 -4.76 -4.66
N THR A 94 -0.75 -5.92 -4.63
CA THR A 94 0.63 -5.97 -4.13
C THR A 94 1.56 -5.12 -5.00
N GLY A 95 2.35 -4.29 -4.32
CA GLY A 95 3.24 -3.32 -4.96
C GLY A 95 2.53 -2.04 -5.43
N CYS A 96 1.20 -1.92 -5.34
CA CYS A 96 0.51 -0.66 -5.60
C CYS A 96 0.66 0.30 -4.43
N PHE A 97 0.92 1.56 -4.74
CA PHE A 97 1.00 2.63 -3.76
C PHE A 97 0.44 3.94 -4.34
N LEU A 98 -0.04 4.79 -3.44
CA LEU A 98 -0.41 6.18 -3.71
C LEU A 98 0.63 7.10 -3.06
N LEU A 99 1.26 7.96 -3.87
CA LEU A 99 2.14 9.02 -3.38
C LEU A 99 1.34 10.31 -3.17
N LYS A 100 1.26 10.78 -1.92
CA LYS A 100 0.78 12.12 -1.59
C LYS A 100 1.96 13.04 -1.32
N THR A 101 1.97 14.20 -1.97
CA THR A 101 3.03 15.21 -1.82
C THR A 101 2.55 16.36 -0.95
N GLY A 102 3.35 16.72 0.06
CA GLY A 102 3.13 17.87 0.91
C GLY A 102 1.85 17.85 1.77
N GLU A 103 1.43 19.07 2.10
CA GLU A 103 0.20 19.42 2.85
C GLU A 103 -0.89 19.97 1.91
N ALA A 104 -0.59 20.09 0.61
CA ALA A 104 -1.53 20.60 -0.38
C ALA A 104 -2.58 19.54 -0.72
N ASP A 105 -3.81 19.99 -0.97
CA ASP A 105 -4.93 19.15 -1.38
C ASP A 105 -4.84 18.77 -2.88
N ALA A 106 -3.67 18.29 -3.29
CA ALA A 106 -3.41 17.84 -4.64
C ALA A 106 -3.75 16.34 -4.77
N PRO A 107 -4.27 15.90 -5.93
CA PRO A 107 -4.40 14.48 -6.23
C PRO A 107 -3.07 13.75 -6.06
N GLY A 108 -3.12 12.59 -5.44
CA GLY A 108 -1.99 11.68 -5.28
C GLY A 108 -1.64 10.99 -6.59
N ILE A 109 -0.41 10.53 -6.66
CA ILE A 109 0.15 9.86 -7.83
C ILE A 109 0.16 8.35 -7.56
N PRO A 110 -0.67 7.54 -8.23
CA PRO A 110 -0.62 6.09 -8.10
C PRO A 110 0.58 5.53 -8.86
N PHE A 111 1.27 4.56 -8.28
CA PHE A 111 2.37 3.84 -8.92
C PHE A 111 2.43 2.39 -8.45
N ARG A 112 3.04 1.50 -9.26
CA ARG A 112 3.31 0.12 -8.88
C ARG A 112 4.81 -0.13 -8.84
N MET A 113 5.29 -0.62 -7.69
CA MET A 113 6.65 -1.10 -7.54
C MET A 113 6.82 -2.49 -8.16
N THR A 114 7.96 -2.68 -8.81
CA THR A 114 8.40 -3.99 -9.30
C THR A 114 9.82 -4.23 -8.81
N PHE A 115 10.12 -5.48 -8.46
CA PHE A 115 11.48 -5.86 -8.12
C PHE A 115 12.37 -5.81 -9.35
N THR A 116 13.55 -5.26 -9.17
CA THR A 116 14.64 -5.35 -10.14
C THR A 116 15.02 -6.82 -10.36
N PRO A 117 15.65 -7.15 -11.51
CA PRO A 117 16.15 -8.51 -11.74
C PRO A 117 17.05 -9.03 -10.61
N THR A 118 17.90 -8.16 -10.05
CA THR A 118 18.80 -8.51 -8.94
C THR A 118 18.06 -8.83 -7.64
N GLU A 119 17.05 -8.03 -7.28
CA GLU A 119 16.25 -8.27 -6.07
C GLU A 119 15.46 -9.57 -6.17
N ARG A 120 14.92 -9.87 -7.37
CA ARG A 120 14.27 -11.15 -7.66
C ARG A 120 15.23 -12.32 -7.53
N ALA A 121 16.41 -12.23 -8.15
CA ALA A 121 17.40 -13.29 -8.13
C ALA A 121 17.98 -13.56 -6.73
N ARG A 122 18.13 -12.51 -5.90
CA ARG A 122 18.66 -12.64 -4.54
C ARG A 122 17.59 -12.95 -3.50
N ASP A 123 16.31 -12.80 -3.86
CA ASP A 123 15.13 -13.08 -3.04
C ASP A 123 15.27 -12.49 -1.62
N ILE A 124 15.76 -11.24 -1.58
CA ILE A 124 16.06 -10.50 -0.34
C ILE A 124 14.80 -10.10 0.44
N HIS A 125 13.64 -10.09 -0.22
CA HIS A 125 12.36 -9.68 0.35
C HIS A 125 11.59 -10.83 0.99
N ASN A 126 12.09 -12.07 0.91
CA ASN A 126 11.45 -13.23 1.50
C ASN A 126 11.78 -13.33 3.00
N THR A 127 10.89 -12.74 3.80
CA THR A 127 10.95 -12.80 5.27
C THR A 127 10.65 -14.20 5.82
N ASN A 128 10.03 -15.08 5.01
CA ASN A 128 9.72 -16.46 5.39
C ASN A 128 10.89 -17.42 5.20
N ARG A 129 12.04 -16.96 4.68
CA ARG A 129 13.27 -17.77 4.57
C ARG A 129 13.63 -18.46 5.88
N ARG A 130 13.44 -17.78 7.02
CA ARG A 130 13.68 -18.33 8.36
C ARG A 130 12.79 -19.51 8.71
N PHE A 131 11.62 -19.63 8.07
CA PHE A 131 10.62 -20.67 8.27
C PHE A 131 10.58 -21.69 7.12
N SER A 132 11.46 -21.57 6.13
CA SER A 132 11.51 -22.48 4.97
C SER A 132 11.75 -23.95 5.36
N HIS A 133 12.39 -24.20 6.50
CA HIS A 133 12.52 -25.54 7.08
C HIS A 133 11.19 -26.16 7.59
N LEU A 134 10.12 -25.37 7.71
CA LEU A 134 8.78 -25.82 8.12
C LEU A 134 7.81 -25.93 6.93
N THR A 135 8.05 -25.17 5.85
CA THR A 135 7.17 -25.08 4.67
C THR A 135 7.96 -25.40 3.41
N GLY A 136 7.97 -26.65 2.98
CA GLY A 136 8.74 -27.06 1.81
C GLY A 136 8.25 -26.42 0.49
N GLY A 137 9.07 -25.54 -0.11
CA GLY A 137 9.25 -25.45 -1.57
C GLY A 137 8.41 -24.48 -2.42
N ASN A 138 9.12 -23.48 -2.97
CA ASN A 138 9.03 -22.89 -4.33
C ASN A 138 7.81 -22.04 -4.76
N ASN A 139 8.01 -20.72 -4.96
CA ASN A 139 6.98 -19.76 -5.36
C ASN A 139 7.45 -18.81 -6.50
N ASP A 140 7.73 -19.36 -7.69
CA ASP A 140 8.18 -18.57 -8.85
C ASP A 140 7.26 -18.75 -10.07
N ARG A 141 6.09 -18.09 -10.05
CA ARG A 141 5.22 -17.93 -11.23
C ARG A 141 5.19 -16.46 -11.70
N PRO A 142 5.20 -16.20 -13.02
CA PRO A 142 5.14 -14.84 -13.57
C PRO A 142 3.77 -14.18 -13.34
N ARG A 143 3.78 -12.86 -13.07
CA ARG A 143 2.62 -12.05 -12.69
C ARG A 143 1.79 -11.60 -13.91
N PRO A 144 0.45 -11.50 -13.80
CA PRO A 144 -0.38 -10.97 -14.88
C PRO A 144 -0.19 -9.45 -15.09
N PRO A 145 -0.39 -8.94 -16.31
CA PRO A 145 -0.29 -7.50 -16.63
C PRO A 145 -1.45 -6.68 -16.06
N PHE A 146 -1.19 -5.40 -15.79
CA PHE A 146 -2.14 -4.43 -15.25
C PHE A 146 -3.15 -3.95 -16.31
N GLN A 147 -4.45 -3.99 -15.99
CA GLN A 147 -5.52 -3.37 -16.77
C GLN A 147 -6.06 -2.16 -15.99
N ALA A 148 -5.91 -0.96 -16.55
CA ALA A 148 -6.65 0.21 -16.10
C ALA A 148 -7.93 0.27 -16.95
N GLU A 149 -9.07 -0.07 -16.36
CA GLU A 149 -10.36 0.19 -17.02
C GLU A 149 -10.58 1.70 -17.05
N VAL A 150 -10.45 2.27 -18.25
CA VAL A 150 -10.93 3.62 -18.57
C VAL A 150 -12.45 3.53 -18.54
N LEU A 151 -13.09 4.20 -17.59
CA LEU A 151 -14.53 4.49 -17.69
C LEU A 151 -14.75 5.33 -18.95
N GLY A 152 -15.15 4.66 -20.02
CA GLY A 152 -15.65 5.31 -21.23
C GLY A 152 -16.98 5.98 -20.92
N VAL A 153 -17.02 7.30 -21.05
CA VAL A 153 -18.27 8.07 -21.07
C VAL A 153 -19.00 7.68 -22.35
N GLY A 154 -20.17 7.06 -22.21
CA GLY A 154 -21.07 6.82 -23.34
C GLY A 154 -21.55 8.16 -23.89
N GLU A 155 -21.25 8.43 -25.16
CA GLU A 155 -21.92 9.47 -25.92
C GLU A 155 -23.31 8.94 -26.29
N ASP A 156 -24.34 9.53 -25.67
CA ASP A 156 -25.73 9.33 -26.04
C ASP A 156 -25.95 9.92 -27.44
N GLY A 157 -26.11 9.04 -28.43
CA GLY A 157 -26.47 9.40 -29.80
C GLY A 157 -27.97 9.71 -29.90
N ASP A 158 -28.26 10.94 -30.27
CA ASP A 158 -29.56 11.43 -30.77
C ASP A 158 -29.85 10.81 -32.16
N GLY A 159 -31.10 10.36 -32.36
CA GLY A 159 -31.58 9.72 -33.58
C GLY A 159 -33.04 9.27 -33.48
#